data_AF-A0A5J4LP78-F1
#
_entry.id   AF-A0A5J4LP78-F1
#
_cell.length_a   1.000
_cell.length_b   1.000
_cell.length_c   1.000
_cell.angle_alpha   90.00
_cell.angle_beta   90.00
_cell.angle_gamma   90.00
#
_symmetry.space_group_name_H-M   'P 1'
#
loop_
_entity.id
_entity.type
_entity.pdbx_description
1 polymer ?
#
loop_
_entity_poly.entity_id
_entity_poly.type
_entity_poly.pdbx_seq_one_letter_code
_entity_poly.pdbx_strand_id
1 'polypeptide(L)'
;MLRIHFDDRDVARVQIAAEPDPLWETVLAMHHLVPPGHGAPVYGAWRARARRELDERGLTRAARLISVLAPPDARYFPDFLTPDAARDGLAAGLEALRDTPRVRLTAESARAGLPARLPRWTGALAAGSREPLDALADAFQEVYRAVVAPDWTGAAATVDCDRGSRTRMLCRGGVDALLHTFRPALRWEPPVLHVDYPRERDLRLNGRGLRLIPSHFCWRRPIALADPGLPPVLVYPVQHPADWAPAATRDCHPQALSVLLGRTRARILAALDAPATTGELARRLRVSAPSASEHVSALREASLARSRRDGGSVIHALTPLGTALLHGELAPARRAVGPALSGRRLTAVPGSSSPRPPGSGTAPRHSGPAAGGR
;
A
#
# COMPACT_ATOMS: atom_id res chain seq x y z
N MET A 1 11.12 -5.81 5.35
CA MET A 1 10.54 -5.47 6.66
C MET A 1 11.16 -4.18 7.17
N LEU A 2 10.35 -3.19 7.55
CA LEU A 2 10.83 -2.00 8.25
C LEU A 2 10.63 -2.19 9.76
N ARG A 3 11.66 -1.92 10.55
CA ARG A 3 11.62 -1.90 12.03
C ARG A 3 11.79 -0.46 12.50
N ILE A 4 10.83 0.05 13.23
CA ILE A 4 10.89 1.38 13.82
C ILE A 4 11.14 1.21 15.32
N HIS A 5 12.27 1.72 15.80
CA HIS A 5 12.73 1.61 17.18
C HIS A 5 12.37 2.87 17.95
N PHE A 6 11.63 2.69 19.05
CA PHE A 6 11.19 3.75 19.95
C PHE A 6 12.07 3.81 21.20
N ASP A 7 12.31 5.02 21.69
CA ASP A 7 12.62 5.27 23.09
C ASP A 7 11.38 5.81 23.84
N ASP A 8 11.49 6.02 25.15
CA ASP A 8 10.36 6.50 25.98
C ASP A 8 9.86 7.89 25.56
N ARG A 9 10.75 8.77 25.08
CA ARG A 9 10.38 10.11 24.58
C ARG A 9 9.63 10.01 23.26
N ASP A 10 9.96 9.03 22.43
CA ASP A 10 9.28 8.78 21.16
C ASP A 10 7.83 8.35 21.38
N VAL A 11 7.58 7.47 22.36
CA VAL A 11 6.23 7.03 22.71
C VAL A 11 5.36 8.22 23.11
N ALA A 12 5.90 9.14 23.92
CA ALA A 12 5.20 10.37 24.32
C ALA A 12 4.94 11.35 23.17
N ARG A 13 5.63 11.20 22.03
CA ARG A 13 5.55 12.06 20.85
C ARG A 13 4.85 11.39 19.66
N VAL A 14 4.16 10.28 19.87
CA VAL A 14 3.31 9.68 18.83
C VAL A 14 2.12 10.58 18.55
N GLN A 15 1.90 10.90 17.28
CA GLN A 15 0.81 11.76 16.83
C GLN A 15 0.07 11.12 15.66
N ILE A 16 -1.24 11.34 15.57
CA ILE A 16 -2.04 10.99 14.39
C ILE A 16 -2.40 12.29 13.67
N ALA A 17 -1.98 12.42 12.42
CA ALA A 17 -2.22 13.62 11.61
C ALA A 17 -3.72 13.91 11.51
N ALA A 18 -4.10 15.18 11.70
CA ALA A 18 -5.49 15.65 11.78
C ALA A 18 -6.30 15.33 10.53
N GLU A 19 -5.65 15.46 9.38
CA GLU A 19 -6.23 15.28 8.05
C GLU A 19 -5.28 14.39 7.20
N PRO A 20 -5.78 13.82 6.09
CA PRO A 20 -4.92 13.18 5.10
C PRO A 20 -3.94 14.20 4.51
N ASP A 21 -2.71 13.78 4.28
CA ASP A 21 -1.70 14.65 3.69
C ASP A 21 -1.92 14.76 2.16
N PRO A 22 -2.14 15.97 1.60
CA PRO A 22 -2.57 16.12 0.22
C PRO A 22 -1.51 15.69 -0.81
N LEU A 23 -0.22 15.82 -0.49
CA LEU A 23 0.85 15.43 -1.41
C LEU A 23 1.01 13.90 -1.40
N TRP A 24 0.93 13.27 -0.23
CA TRP A 24 0.87 11.81 -0.12
C TRP A 24 -0.35 11.22 -0.85
N GLU A 25 -1.55 11.77 -0.62
CA GLU A 25 -2.76 11.31 -1.31
C GLU A 25 -2.65 11.45 -2.82
N THR A 26 -2.03 12.53 -3.32
CA THR A 26 -1.84 12.74 -4.77
C THR A 26 -0.93 11.67 -5.37
N VAL A 27 0.23 11.40 -4.75
CA VAL A 27 1.15 10.35 -5.22
C VAL A 27 0.47 8.98 -5.19
N LEU A 28 -0.21 8.66 -4.10
CA LEU A 28 -0.87 7.36 -3.91
C LEU A 28 -2.08 7.19 -4.84
N ALA A 29 -2.85 8.24 -5.11
CA ALA A 29 -3.88 8.25 -6.13
C ALA A 29 -3.29 7.92 -7.51
N MET A 30 -2.17 8.58 -7.87
CA MET A 30 -1.49 8.31 -9.15
C MET A 30 -1.02 6.86 -9.29
N HIS A 31 -0.59 6.21 -8.21
CA HIS A 31 -0.24 4.79 -8.21
C HIS A 31 -1.39 3.87 -8.64
N HIS A 32 -2.64 4.26 -8.40
CA HIS A 32 -3.82 3.50 -8.85
C HIS A 32 -4.15 3.71 -10.33
N LEU A 33 -3.63 4.76 -10.97
CA LEU A 33 -3.98 5.10 -12.37
C LEU A 33 -3.06 4.46 -13.42
N VAL A 34 -1.82 4.10 -13.06
CA VAL A 34 -0.78 3.59 -13.98
C VAL A 34 -0.91 2.07 -14.23
N PRO A 35 -0.99 1.60 -15.50
CA PRO A 35 -0.90 0.17 -15.86
C PRO A 35 0.56 -0.36 -15.83
N PRO A 36 0.82 -1.67 -15.60
CA PRO A 36 -0.10 -2.77 -15.31
C PRO A 36 -0.09 -3.12 -13.81
N GLY A 37 -0.36 -2.13 -12.96
CA GLY A 37 -0.45 -2.34 -11.52
C GLY A 37 -1.88 -2.69 -11.11
N HIS A 38 -2.04 -3.70 -10.26
CA HIS A 38 -3.31 -4.18 -9.71
C HIS A 38 -3.94 -3.13 -8.78
N GLY A 39 -4.32 -1.95 -9.28
CA GLY A 39 -5.01 -0.96 -8.44
C GLY A 39 -6.26 -1.63 -7.88
N ALA A 40 -6.47 -1.46 -6.58
CA ALA A 40 -7.44 -2.26 -5.85
C ALA A 40 -8.83 -2.16 -6.51
N PRO A 41 -9.57 -3.27 -6.71
CA PRO A 41 -10.88 -3.25 -7.36
C PRO A 41 -11.83 -2.19 -6.79
N VAL A 42 -11.68 -1.90 -5.50
CA VAL A 42 -12.45 -0.89 -4.77
C VAL A 42 -12.30 0.53 -5.34
N TYR A 43 -11.15 0.90 -5.92
CA TYR A 43 -10.96 2.17 -6.61
C TYR A 43 -11.38 2.12 -8.09
N GLY A 44 -12.10 1.09 -8.55
CA GLY A 44 -12.52 0.94 -9.95
C GLY A 44 -13.30 2.14 -10.48
N ALA A 45 -14.37 2.52 -9.77
CA ALA A 45 -15.21 3.68 -10.16
C ALA A 45 -14.42 5.00 -10.07
N TRP A 46 -13.65 5.17 -8.99
CA TRP A 46 -12.77 6.32 -8.82
C TRP A 46 -11.79 6.44 -9.99
N ARG A 47 -11.11 5.35 -10.39
CA ARG A 47 -10.15 5.36 -11.50
C ARG A 47 -10.80 5.73 -12.83
N ALA A 48 -12.00 5.22 -13.10
CA ALA A 48 -12.73 5.54 -14.33
C ALA A 48 -13.06 7.05 -14.38
N ARG A 49 -13.55 7.62 -13.27
CA ARG A 49 -13.80 9.06 -13.11
C ARG A 49 -12.51 9.87 -13.27
N ALA A 50 -11.47 9.50 -12.53
CA ALA A 50 -10.19 10.20 -12.51
C ALA A 50 -9.52 10.23 -13.89
N ARG A 51 -9.52 9.12 -14.63
CA ARG A 51 -9.00 9.09 -16.02
C ARG A 51 -9.76 10.05 -16.92
N ARG A 52 -11.09 10.03 -16.86
CA ARG A 52 -11.94 10.95 -17.64
C ARG A 52 -11.64 12.41 -17.31
N GLU A 53 -11.57 12.77 -16.02
CA GLU A 53 -11.25 14.15 -15.60
C GLU A 53 -9.86 14.60 -16.06
N LEU A 54 -8.85 13.72 -16.00
CA LEU A 54 -7.51 14.04 -16.48
C LEU A 54 -7.50 14.27 -18.01
N ASP A 55 -8.25 13.49 -18.77
CA ASP A 55 -8.34 13.62 -20.22
C ASP A 55 -9.13 14.87 -20.62
N GLU A 56 -10.30 15.11 -20.03
CA GLU A 56 -11.16 16.27 -20.30
C GLU A 56 -10.47 17.61 -19.97
N ARG A 57 -9.63 17.63 -18.93
CA ARG A 57 -8.87 18.83 -18.51
C ARG A 57 -7.49 18.95 -19.18
N GLY A 58 -7.10 18.00 -20.04
CA GLY A 58 -5.78 17.99 -20.69
C GLY A 58 -4.61 17.79 -19.73
N LEU A 59 -4.83 17.16 -18.57
CA LEU A 59 -3.85 16.99 -17.50
C LEU A 59 -3.00 15.70 -17.63
N THR A 60 -3.11 14.97 -18.74
CA THR A 60 -2.35 13.72 -18.97
C THR A 60 -0.84 13.92 -18.81
N ARG A 61 -0.29 15.07 -19.23
CA ARG A 61 1.14 15.40 -19.07
C ARG A 61 1.52 15.62 -17.61
N ALA A 62 0.68 16.34 -16.85
CA ALA A 62 0.89 16.60 -15.42
C ALA A 62 0.80 15.30 -14.60
N ALA A 63 -0.17 14.44 -14.91
CA ALA A 63 -0.28 13.10 -14.34
C ALA A 63 0.98 12.25 -14.62
N ARG A 64 1.43 12.22 -15.88
CA ARG A 64 2.63 11.48 -16.28
C ARG A 64 3.90 11.99 -15.59
N LEU A 65 4.01 13.30 -15.41
CA LEU A 65 5.10 13.96 -14.69
C LEU A 65 5.25 13.37 -13.28
N ILE A 66 4.16 13.30 -12.52
CA ILE A 66 4.15 12.72 -11.17
C ILE A 66 4.48 11.21 -11.23
N SER A 67 3.82 10.47 -12.12
CA SER A 67 4.01 9.00 -12.23
C SER A 67 5.42 8.58 -12.63
N VAL A 68 6.16 9.40 -13.36
CA VAL A 68 7.57 9.12 -13.71
C VAL A 68 8.48 9.28 -12.48
N LEU A 69 8.19 10.24 -11.60
CA LEU A 69 8.98 10.50 -10.40
C LEU A 69 8.60 9.57 -9.24
N ALA A 70 7.34 9.14 -9.18
CA ALA A 70 6.82 8.17 -8.23
C ALA A 70 6.07 7.03 -8.94
N PRO A 71 6.80 6.05 -9.50
CA PRO A 71 6.19 4.85 -10.06
C PRO A 71 5.61 3.94 -8.96
N PRO A 72 4.45 3.29 -9.19
CA PRO A 72 3.81 2.43 -8.19
C PRO A 72 4.64 1.19 -7.79
N ASP A 73 5.49 0.71 -8.69
CA ASP A 73 6.37 -0.45 -8.51
C ASP A 73 7.79 -0.06 -8.07
N ALA A 74 8.06 1.24 -7.90
CA ALA A 74 9.37 1.71 -7.50
C ALA A 74 9.69 1.29 -6.06
N ARG A 75 10.95 0.88 -5.84
CA ARG A 75 11.44 0.54 -4.48
C ARG A 75 11.61 1.78 -3.59
N TYR A 76 11.59 2.97 -4.19
CA TYR A 76 11.74 4.27 -3.57
C TYR A 76 11.26 5.32 -4.57
N PHE A 77 10.52 6.32 -4.11
CA PHE A 77 10.30 7.56 -4.84
C PHE A 77 10.80 8.73 -3.98
N PRO A 78 11.26 9.84 -4.58
CA PRO A 78 11.88 10.93 -3.85
C PRO A 78 11.03 11.52 -2.71
N ASP A 79 11.62 11.62 -1.51
CA ASP A 79 11.00 12.16 -0.31
C ASP A 79 10.63 13.66 -0.46
N PHE A 80 11.28 14.39 -1.38
CA PHE A 80 10.96 15.80 -1.67
C PHE A 80 9.57 15.97 -2.30
N LEU A 81 8.97 14.92 -2.87
CA LEU A 81 7.60 14.95 -3.41
C LEU A 81 6.53 15.01 -2.32
N THR A 82 6.90 14.69 -1.08
CA THR A 82 6.01 14.65 0.09
C THR A 82 6.68 15.33 1.29
N PRO A 83 6.97 16.64 1.20
CA PRO A 83 7.65 17.40 2.23
C PRO A 83 6.81 17.51 3.52
N ASP A 84 7.46 17.55 4.69
CA ASP A 84 6.75 17.64 5.98
C ASP A 84 5.86 18.88 6.09
N ALA A 85 6.19 19.97 5.41
CA ALA A 85 5.39 21.21 5.34
C ALA A 85 3.95 20.99 4.84
N ALA A 86 3.68 19.90 4.11
CA ALA A 86 2.32 19.51 3.71
C ALA A 86 1.38 19.22 4.91
N ARG A 87 1.93 19.07 6.13
CA ARG A 87 1.17 19.06 7.38
C ARG A 87 0.29 20.30 7.60
N ASP A 88 0.69 21.42 7.02
CA ASP A 88 -0.01 22.71 7.10
C ASP A 88 -0.88 22.95 5.85
N GLY A 89 -1.09 21.91 5.05
CA GLY A 89 -1.98 21.90 3.88
C GLY A 89 -1.24 21.91 2.54
N LEU A 90 -2.04 21.84 1.46
CA LEU A 90 -1.53 21.73 0.09
C LEU A 90 -0.61 22.90 -0.28
N ALA A 91 -1.00 24.13 0.04
CA ALA A 91 -0.22 25.32 -0.33
C ALA A 91 1.20 25.30 0.26
N ALA A 92 1.33 25.02 1.55
CA ALA A 92 2.62 24.91 2.24
C ALA A 92 3.47 23.75 1.70
N GLY A 93 2.84 22.61 1.41
CA GLY A 93 3.51 21.48 0.76
C GLY A 93 4.05 21.82 -0.63
N LEU A 94 3.28 22.53 -1.45
CA LEU A 94 3.69 22.95 -2.79
C LEU A 94 4.79 24.03 -2.76
N GLU A 95 4.76 24.93 -1.80
CA GLU A 95 5.83 25.91 -1.58
C GLU A 95 7.15 25.21 -1.20
N ALA A 96 7.11 24.28 -0.25
CA ALA A 96 8.28 23.50 0.12
C ALA A 96 8.81 22.61 -1.02
N LEU A 97 7.92 22.12 -1.89
CA LEU A 97 8.29 21.41 -3.11
C LEU A 97 9.06 22.34 -4.08
N ARG A 98 8.56 23.56 -4.30
CA ARG A 98 9.22 24.58 -5.14
C ARG A 98 10.60 24.98 -4.60
N ASP A 99 10.74 25.05 -3.29
CA ASP A 99 11.99 25.42 -2.61
C ASP A 99 12.92 24.23 -2.32
N THR A 100 12.69 23.06 -2.94
CA THR A 100 13.56 21.89 -2.77
C THR A 100 15.01 22.22 -3.13
N PRO A 101 15.97 22.12 -2.19
CA PRO A 101 17.37 22.43 -2.48
C PRO A 101 17.95 21.52 -3.56
N ARG A 102 18.74 22.07 -4.48
CA ARG A 102 19.35 21.32 -5.60
C ARG A 102 20.14 20.09 -5.14
N VAL A 103 20.84 20.20 -4.02
CA VAL A 103 21.61 19.09 -3.42
C VAL A 103 20.68 17.91 -3.06
N ARG A 104 19.52 18.20 -2.46
CA ARG A 104 18.50 17.20 -2.10
C ARG A 104 17.89 16.59 -3.35
N LEU A 105 17.49 17.42 -4.30
CA LEU A 105 16.92 16.99 -5.58
C LEU A 105 17.86 16.02 -6.31
N THR A 106 19.15 16.34 -6.39
CA THR A 106 20.16 15.51 -7.05
C THR A 106 20.35 14.18 -6.32
N ALA A 107 20.52 14.22 -5.00
CA ALA A 107 20.75 13.03 -4.18
C ALA A 107 19.55 12.07 -4.21
N GLU A 108 18.34 12.59 -4.06
CA GLU A 108 17.13 11.78 -4.06
C GLU A 108 16.79 11.24 -5.46
N SER A 109 17.02 12.02 -6.53
CA SER A 109 16.83 11.55 -7.90
C SER A 109 17.78 10.40 -8.24
N ALA A 110 19.05 10.51 -7.84
CA ALA A 110 20.04 9.44 -8.01
C ALA A 110 19.64 8.19 -7.23
N ARG A 111 19.17 8.34 -5.97
CA ARG A 111 18.69 7.23 -5.13
C ARG A 111 17.46 6.53 -5.72
N ALA A 112 16.57 7.28 -6.36
CA ALA A 112 15.40 6.75 -7.06
C ALA A 112 15.74 6.03 -8.38
N GLY A 113 17.00 6.11 -8.83
CA GLY A 113 17.39 5.55 -10.13
C GLY A 113 16.70 6.26 -11.28
N LEU A 114 16.25 7.50 -11.07
CA LEU A 114 15.73 8.33 -12.13
C LEU A 114 16.88 8.60 -13.10
N PRO A 115 16.67 8.46 -14.42
CA PRO A 115 17.75 8.65 -15.38
C PRO A 115 18.39 10.03 -15.19
N ALA A 116 19.72 10.11 -15.18
CA ALA A 116 20.46 11.37 -15.06
C ALA A 116 20.06 12.40 -16.16
N ARG A 117 19.47 11.90 -17.25
CA ARG A 117 18.72 12.63 -18.26
C ARG A 117 17.30 12.10 -18.31
N LEU A 118 16.51 12.49 -17.33
CA LEU A 118 15.07 12.53 -17.50
C LEU A 118 14.75 13.41 -18.78
N PRO A 119 13.54 13.38 -19.38
CA PRO A 119 13.25 14.07 -20.65
C PRO A 119 13.44 15.61 -20.53
N ARG A 120 14.01 16.31 -21.54
CA ARG A 120 14.47 17.74 -21.53
C ARG A 120 13.91 18.71 -20.45
N TRP A 121 12.63 18.66 -20.08
CA TRP A 121 12.03 19.39 -18.95
C TRP A 121 12.61 19.03 -17.55
N THR A 122 13.34 17.93 -17.41
CA THR A 122 13.93 17.44 -16.15
C THR A 122 15.45 17.53 -16.08
N GLY A 123 16.14 17.69 -17.21
CA GLY A 123 17.53 18.13 -17.20
C GLY A 123 17.64 19.51 -16.53
N ALA A 124 16.59 20.32 -16.65
CA ALA A 124 16.40 21.57 -15.93
C ALA A 124 16.11 21.34 -14.42
N LEU A 125 15.30 20.35 -14.03
CA LEU A 125 15.16 19.92 -12.62
C LEU A 125 16.52 19.52 -12.03
N ALA A 126 17.28 18.64 -12.70
CA ALA A 126 18.60 18.21 -12.22
C ALA A 126 19.63 19.37 -12.17
N ALA A 127 19.42 20.43 -12.96
CA ALA A 127 20.16 21.68 -12.92
C ALA A 127 19.67 22.66 -11.83
N GLY A 128 18.62 22.33 -11.08
CA GLY A 128 18.09 23.14 -9.99
C GLY A 128 17.50 24.48 -10.46
N SER A 129 17.02 24.58 -11.70
CA SER A 129 16.19 25.73 -12.07
C SER A 129 14.86 25.65 -11.31
N ARG A 130 14.29 26.81 -10.96
CA ARG A 130 12.98 26.89 -10.27
C ARG A 130 11.83 26.49 -11.19
N GLU A 131 11.91 26.87 -12.46
CA GLU A 131 10.86 26.66 -13.47
C GLU A 131 10.34 25.20 -13.58
N PRO A 132 11.16 24.14 -13.49
CA PRO A 132 10.67 22.77 -13.51
C PRO A 132 10.11 22.27 -12.17
N LEU A 133 10.55 22.82 -11.03
CA LEU A 133 9.91 22.56 -9.73
C LEU A 133 8.58 23.30 -9.63
N ASP A 134 8.47 24.50 -10.21
CA ASP A 134 7.21 25.23 -10.37
C ASP A 134 6.22 24.41 -11.21
N ALA A 135 6.65 23.93 -12.37
CA ALA A 135 5.82 23.06 -13.22
C ALA A 135 5.40 21.75 -12.52
N LEU A 136 6.26 21.19 -11.66
CA LEU A 136 5.93 20.01 -10.86
C LEU A 136 4.91 20.34 -9.76
N ALA A 137 5.08 21.45 -9.06
CA ALA A 137 4.14 21.89 -8.04
C ALA A 137 2.77 22.22 -8.66
N ASP A 138 2.74 22.86 -9.82
CA ASP A 138 1.51 23.13 -10.57
C ASP A 138 0.85 21.82 -11.02
N ALA A 139 1.64 20.83 -11.47
CA ALA A 139 1.12 19.52 -11.78
C ALA A 139 0.49 18.83 -10.56
N PHE A 140 1.13 18.86 -9.40
CA PHE A 140 0.53 18.34 -8.16
C PHE A 140 -0.77 19.06 -7.83
N GLN A 141 -0.81 20.38 -7.94
CA GLN A 141 -1.99 21.18 -7.64
C GLN A 141 -3.18 20.83 -8.55
N GLU A 142 -2.94 20.78 -9.86
CA GLU A 142 -3.99 20.49 -10.85
C GLU A 142 -4.46 19.04 -10.77
N VAL A 143 -3.54 18.08 -10.58
CA VAL A 143 -3.92 16.67 -10.38
C VAL A 143 -4.70 16.50 -9.08
N TYR A 144 -4.26 17.08 -7.96
CA TYR A 144 -4.99 17.03 -6.69
C TYR A 144 -6.42 17.56 -6.87
N ARG A 145 -6.59 18.74 -7.49
CA ARG A 145 -7.91 19.33 -7.73
C ARG A 145 -8.80 18.49 -8.63
N ALA A 146 -8.24 17.79 -9.62
CA ALA A 146 -9.01 17.00 -10.57
C ALA A 146 -9.42 15.63 -10.00
N VAL A 147 -8.52 14.93 -9.29
CA VAL A 147 -8.76 13.51 -8.96
C VAL A 147 -8.91 13.23 -7.47
N VAL A 148 -8.37 14.08 -6.59
CA VAL A 148 -8.39 13.89 -5.13
C VAL A 148 -9.47 14.77 -4.49
N ALA A 149 -9.46 16.08 -4.74
CA ALA A 149 -10.36 17.05 -4.12
C ALA A 149 -11.87 16.74 -4.29
N PRO A 150 -12.37 16.27 -5.45
CA PRO A 150 -13.81 16.04 -5.62
C PRO A 150 -14.38 14.94 -4.70
N ASP A 151 -13.57 13.93 -4.37
CA ASP A 151 -13.96 12.85 -3.47
C ASP A 151 -13.46 13.07 -2.03
N TRP A 152 -12.85 14.23 -1.76
CA TRP A 152 -12.23 14.54 -0.48
C TRP A 152 -13.22 14.47 0.67
N THR A 153 -14.50 14.80 0.46
CA THR A 153 -15.54 14.65 1.49
C THR A 153 -15.72 13.20 1.92
N GLY A 154 -15.67 12.25 0.98
CA GLY A 154 -15.76 10.82 1.28
C GLY A 154 -14.45 10.25 1.86
N ALA A 155 -13.31 10.73 1.35
CA ALA A 155 -12.00 10.38 1.89
C ALA A 155 -11.83 10.88 3.34
N ALA A 156 -12.18 12.14 3.61
CA ALA A 156 -12.17 12.76 4.92
C ALA A 156 -13.10 12.03 5.89
N ALA A 157 -14.34 11.70 5.50
CA ALA A 157 -15.25 10.92 6.35
C ALA A 157 -14.68 9.53 6.71
N THR A 158 -14.01 8.86 5.76
CA THR A 158 -13.35 7.57 6.02
C THR A 158 -12.19 7.74 7.01
N VAL A 159 -11.38 8.78 6.81
CA VAL A 159 -10.24 9.11 7.66
C VAL A 159 -10.68 9.51 9.06
N ASP A 160 -11.75 10.28 9.20
CA ASP A 160 -12.33 10.68 10.48
C ASP A 160 -12.89 9.47 11.24
N CYS A 161 -13.52 8.53 10.54
CA CYS A 161 -14.00 7.28 11.14
C CYS A 161 -12.83 6.43 11.67
N ASP A 162 -11.76 6.26 10.88
CA ASP A 162 -10.53 5.59 11.31
C ASP A 162 -9.94 6.30 12.53
N ARG A 163 -9.68 7.61 12.43
CA ARG A 163 -9.13 8.45 13.50
C ARG A 163 -9.97 8.38 14.78
N GLY A 164 -11.28 8.41 14.67
CA GLY A 164 -12.18 8.28 15.82
C GLY A 164 -12.03 6.92 16.51
N SER A 165 -11.79 5.85 15.76
CA SER A 165 -11.51 4.51 16.30
C SER A 165 -10.13 4.45 16.95
N ARG A 166 -9.09 5.03 16.33
CA ARG A 166 -7.73 5.11 16.87
C ARG A 166 -7.67 5.91 18.17
N THR A 167 -8.32 7.07 18.19
CA THR A 167 -8.38 7.98 19.34
C THR A 167 -9.07 7.32 20.53
N ARG A 168 -10.16 6.57 20.30
CA ARG A 168 -10.80 5.78 21.36
C ARG A 168 -9.85 4.75 21.97
N MET A 169 -9.00 4.11 21.18
CA MET A 169 -8.02 3.13 21.69
C MET A 169 -6.87 3.80 22.43
N LEU A 170 -6.40 4.96 21.94
CA LEU A 170 -5.45 5.82 22.66
C LEU A 170 -5.98 6.22 24.03
N CYS A 171 -7.24 6.67 24.14
CA CYS A 171 -7.84 7.03 25.43
C CYS A 171 -8.02 5.84 26.39
N ARG A 172 -8.23 4.63 25.86
CA ARG A 172 -8.47 3.43 26.69
C ARG A 172 -7.22 2.76 27.21
N GLY A 173 -6.12 2.78 26.45
CA GLY A 173 -4.91 2.03 26.78
C GLY A 173 -3.62 2.67 26.31
N GLY A 174 -3.62 3.99 26.07
CA GLY A 174 -2.45 4.74 25.67
C GLY A 174 -1.93 4.36 24.28
N VAL A 175 -0.66 4.73 24.04
CA VAL A 175 0.01 4.50 22.76
C VAL A 175 0.17 3.01 22.46
N ASP A 176 0.34 2.18 23.48
CA ASP A 176 0.42 0.73 23.31
C ASP A 176 -0.87 0.17 22.69
N ALA A 177 -2.03 0.48 23.26
CA ALA A 177 -3.31 0.04 22.71
C ALA A 177 -3.54 0.61 21.30
N LEU A 178 -3.18 1.88 21.06
CA LEU A 178 -3.24 2.51 19.74
C LEU A 178 -2.43 1.73 18.70
N LEU A 179 -1.14 1.46 18.97
CA LEU A 179 -0.27 0.79 18.00
C LEU A 179 -0.71 -0.66 17.71
N HIS A 180 -1.33 -1.33 18.67
CA HIS A 180 -1.95 -2.64 18.47
C HIS A 180 -3.13 -2.63 17.48
N THR A 181 -3.80 -1.49 17.30
CA THR A 181 -4.97 -1.40 16.40
C THR A 181 -4.63 -1.55 14.93
N PHE A 182 -3.36 -1.37 14.54
CA PHE A 182 -2.92 -1.40 13.14
C PHE A 182 -2.59 -2.80 12.63
N ARG A 183 -2.84 -3.84 13.42
CA ARG A 183 -2.71 -5.24 12.95
C ARG A 183 -3.70 -5.52 11.80
N PRO A 184 -3.32 -6.34 10.81
CA PRO A 184 -2.04 -7.04 10.68
C PRO A 184 -0.93 -6.22 9.97
N ALA A 185 -1.25 -5.03 9.44
CA ALA A 185 -0.33 -4.21 8.63
C ALA A 185 0.91 -3.76 9.42
N LEU A 186 0.70 -3.44 10.70
CA LEU A 186 1.75 -3.14 11.67
C LEU A 186 1.70 -4.16 12.80
N ARG A 187 2.87 -4.62 13.27
CA ARG A 187 2.98 -5.42 14.50
C ARG A 187 3.78 -4.63 15.51
N TRP A 188 3.10 -4.19 16.54
CA TRP A 188 3.73 -3.62 17.72
C TRP A 188 4.22 -4.74 18.62
N GLU A 189 5.54 -4.78 18.82
CA GLU A 189 6.27 -5.66 19.73
C GLU A 189 7.24 -4.74 20.51
N PRO A 190 6.74 -4.05 21.56
CA PRO A 190 7.49 -2.97 22.20
C PRO A 190 8.93 -3.36 22.53
N PRO A 191 9.92 -2.47 22.27
CA PRO A 191 9.77 -1.09 21.79
C PRO A 191 9.84 -0.96 20.25
N VAL A 192 9.57 -2.04 19.51
CA VAL A 192 9.75 -2.08 18.04
C VAL A 192 8.42 -2.22 17.32
N LEU A 193 8.19 -1.33 16.35
CA LEU A 193 7.07 -1.43 15.42
C LEU A 193 7.55 -2.06 14.10
N HIS A 194 7.02 -3.24 13.80
CA HIS A 194 7.32 -3.98 12.58
C HIS A 194 6.30 -3.65 11.49
N VAL A 195 6.80 -3.27 10.31
CA VAL A 195 6.00 -2.86 9.16
C VAL A 195 6.35 -3.73 7.96
N ASP A 196 5.34 -4.33 7.32
CA ASP A 196 5.58 -5.03 6.03
C ASP A 196 6.07 -4.01 5.00
N TYR A 197 7.34 -4.15 4.61
CA TYR A 197 8.04 -3.17 3.77
C TYR A 197 8.89 -3.89 2.73
N PRO A 198 8.99 -3.38 1.49
CA PRO A 198 9.71 -4.05 0.40
C PRO A 198 11.19 -4.33 0.66
N ARG A 199 11.81 -3.63 1.61
CA ARG A 199 13.21 -3.81 2.02
C ARG A 199 13.35 -3.98 3.52
N GLU A 200 14.43 -4.64 3.93
CA GLU A 200 14.90 -4.63 5.32
C GLU A 200 15.45 -3.24 5.65
N ARG A 201 14.90 -2.60 6.69
CA ARG A 201 15.34 -1.27 7.13
C ARG A 201 15.09 -1.11 8.62
N ASP A 202 16.00 -0.42 9.30
CA ASP A 202 15.86 -0.01 10.68
C ASP A 202 15.79 1.52 10.74
N LEU A 203 14.76 2.06 11.40
CA LEU A 203 14.59 3.47 11.67
C LEU A 203 14.61 3.68 13.18
N ARG A 204 15.56 4.47 13.69
CA ARG A 204 15.59 4.90 15.09
C ARG A 204 14.99 6.30 15.20
N LEU A 205 13.98 6.44 16.05
CA LEU A 205 13.26 7.71 16.20
C LEU A 205 14.07 8.72 17.02
N ASN A 206 14.87 8.29 18.00
CA ASN A 206 15.83 9.11 18.74
C ASN A 206 15.17 10.33 19.41
N GLY A 207 14.03 10.13 20.07
CA GLY A 207 13.27 11.17 20.76
C GLY A 207 12.48 12.12 19.86
N ARG A 208 12.46 11.90 18.54
CA ARG A 208 11.70 12.71 17.56
C ARG A 208 10.21 12.35 17.53
N GLY A 209 9.82 11.17 18.01
CA GLY A 209 8.46 10.65 17.89
C GLY A 209 8.13 10.12 16.49
N LEU A 210 6.88 9.71 16.31
CA LEU A 210 6.35 9.18 15.04
C LEU A 210 5.01 9.84 14.71
N ARG A 211 4.92 10.45 13.52
CA ARG A 211 3.65 10.94 12.96
C ARG A 211 2.99 9.86 12.10
N LEU A 212 1.83 9.38 12.53
CA LEU A 212 0.97 8.45 11.80
C LEU A 212 0.03 9.26 10.90
N ILE A 213 0.13 9.06 9.58
CA ILE A 213 -0.70 9.78 8.60
C ILE A 213 -1.74 8.80 8.04
N PRO A 214 -3.04 8.96 8.38
CA PRO A 214 -4.08 8.17 7.73
C PRO A 214 -4.12 8.52 6.25
N SER A 215 -4.24 7.51 5.40
CA SER A 215 -4.39 7.74 3.97
C SER A 215 -5.48 6.89 3.34
N HIS A 216 -6.26 7.55 2.49
CA HIS A 216 -7.35 6.98 1.72
C HIS A 216 -6.87 6.19 0.52
N PHE A 217 -5.86 6.68 -0.23
CA PHE A 217 -5.29 5.96 -1.37
C PHE A 217 -4.12 5.03 -1.00
N CYS A 218 -3.59 5.12 0.23
CA CYS A 218 -2.67 4.11 0.76
C CYS A 218 -3.41 2.77 0.88
N TRP A 219 -2.90 1.74 0.21
CA TRP A 219 -3.57 0.45 0.14
C TRP A 219 -2.67 -0.69 0.62
N ARG A 220 -3.15 -1.47 1.59
CA ARG A 220 -2.53 -2.67 2.22
C ARG A 220 -1.22 -2.44 2.96
N ARG A 221 -0.30 -1.63 2.43
CA ARG A 221 1.07 -1.49 2.94
C ARG A 221 1.35 -0.05 3.36
N PRO A 222 1.66 0.18 4.64
CA PRO A 222 2.13 1.47 5.12
C PRO A 222 3.41 1.92 4.41
N ILE A 223 3.58 3.22 4.26
CA ILE A 223 4.73 3.84 3.59
C ILE A 223 5.41 4.83 4.53
N ALA A 224 6.74 4.88 4.50
CA ALA A 224 7.53 5.82 5.30
C ALA A 224 8.57 6.52 4.42
N LEU A 225 8.99 7.72 4.82
CA LEU A 225 10.10 8.43 4.17
C LEU A 225 11.37 7.57 4.16
N ALA A 226 12.18 7.71 3.13
CA ALA A 226 13.39 6.92 2.93
C ALA A 226 14.63 7.49 3.62
N ASP A 227 14.68 8.81 3.79
CA ASP A 227 15.68 9.52 4.57
C ASP A 227 15.37 9.41 6.09
N PRO A 228 16.22 8.73 6.88
CA PRO A 228 16.02 8.60 8.32
C PRO A 228 16.24 9.92 9.09
N GLY A 229 16.82 10.95 8.46
CA GLY A 229 17.05 12.27 9.06
C GLY A 229 15.82 13.18 9.03
N LEU A 230 14.87 12.95 8.12
CA LEU A 230 13.61 13.69 8.06
C LEU A 230 12.71 13.38 9.27
N PRO A 231 11.75 14.28 9.61
CA PRO A 231 10.73 14.00 10.61
C PRO A 231 10.09 12.62 10.38
N PRO A 232 10.11 11.70 11.36
CA PRO A 232 9.61 10.35 11.14
C PRO A 232 8.10 10.33 10.90
N VAL A 233 7.71 9.88 9.71
CA VAL A 233 6.31 9.68 9.33
C VAL A 233 6.06 8.23 8.92
N LEU A 234 4.85 7.75 9.19
CA LEU A 234 4.33 6.50 8.68
C LEU A 234 2.91 6.72 8.16
N VAL A 235 2.77 6.71 6.84
CA VAL A 235 1.49 6.74 6.14
C VAL A 235 0.88 5.36 6.20
N TYR A 236 -0.39 5.25 6.59
CA TYR A 236 -1.05 3.97 6.77
C TYR A 236 -2.41 3.93 6.05
N PRO A 237 -2.84 2.75 5.56
CA PRO A 237 -4.14 2.60 4.95
C PRO A 237 -5.24 2.76 6.00
N VAL A 238 -6.19 3.68 5.78
CA VAL A 238 -7.36 3.79 6.66
C VAL A 238 -8.19 2.51 6.62
N GLN A 239 -8.85 2.19 7.73
CA GLN A 239 -9.87 1.14 7.72
C GLN A 239 -11.09 1.65 6.97
N HIS A 240 -11.34 1.08 5.80
CA HIS A 240 -12.54 1.36 5.05
C HIS A 240 -13.73 0.63 5.70
N PRO A 241 -14.83 1.33 6.02
CA PRO A 241 -16.04 0.66 6.47
C PRO A 241 -16.65 -0.20 5.34
N ALA A 242 -17.38 -1.23 5.74
CA ALA A 242 -18.10 -2.20 4.89
C ALA A 242 -18.83 -1.59 3.67
N ASP A 243 -19.40 -0.40 3.85
CA ASP A 243 -20.27 0.30 2.90
C ASP A 243 -19.57 1.37 2.06
N TRP A 244 -18.26 1.57 2.24
CA TRP A 244 -17.47 2.61 1.59
C TRP A 244 -17.37 2.46 0.06
N ALA A 245 -17.37 1.23 -0.45
CA ALA A 245 -17.28 0.98 -1.88
C ALA A 245 -18.59 1.37 -2.63
N PRO A 246 -18.53 1.84 -3.90
CA PRO A 246 -19.73 2.13 -4.68
C PRO A 246 -20.67 0.92 -4.78
N ALA A 247 -21.99 1.16 -4.81
CA ALA A 247 -23.00 0.11 -4.93
C ALA A 247 -22.73 -0.83 -6.12
N ALA A 248 -22.35 -0.31 -7.29
CA ALA A 248 -21.99 -1.13 -8.45
C ALA A 248 -20.83 -2.11 -8.18
N THR A 249 -19.82 -1.72 -7.39
CA THR A 249 -18.72 -2.60 -6.98
C THR A 249 -19.19 -3.59 -5.90
N ARG A 250 -20.06 -3.14 -4.99
CA ARG A 250 -20.75 -3.96 -3.99
C ARG A 250 -21.80 -4.90 -4.57
N ASP A 251 -22.30 -4.69 -5.77
CA ASP A 251 -23.34 -5.54 -6.39
C ASP A 251 -22.70 -6.60 -7.29
N CYS A 252 -21.61 -6.25 -8.01
CA CYS A 252 -20.88 -7.18 -8.86
C CYS A 252 -20.20 -8.30 -8.06
N HIS A 253 -19.66 -7.99 -6.88
CA HIS A 253 -18.86 -8.97 -6.12
C HIS A 253 -19.71 -10.02 -5.38
N PRO A 254 -20.82 -9.69 -4.70
CA PRO A 254 -21.77 -10.65 -4.17
C PRO A 254 -22.47 -11.46 -5.27
N GLN A 255 -22.67 -10.90 -6.47
CA GLN A 255 -23.21 -11.65 -7.60
C GLN A 255 -22.20 -12.68 -8.12
N ALA A 256 -20.91 -12.33 -8.20
CA ALA A 256 -19.84 -13.28 -8.52
C ALA A 256 -19.69 -14.35 -7.43
N LEU A 257 -19.73 -13.97 -6.16
CA LEU A 257 -19.73 -14.91 -5.03
C LEU A 257 -20.98 -15.77 -4.99
N SER A 258 -22.12 -15.30 -5.51
CA SER A 258 -23.34 -16.09 -5.60
C SER A 258 -23.20 -17.28 -6.55
N VAL A 259 -22.32 -17.18 -7.57
CA VAL A 259 -21.96 -18.31 -8.45
C VAL A 259 -21.13 -19.36 -7.71
N LEU A 260 -20.23 -18.93 -6.81
CA LEU A 260 -19.31 -19.80 -6.08
C LEU A 260 -19.92 -20.42 -4.81
N LEU A 261 -20.60 -19.60 -4.01
CA LEU A 261 -21.09 -19.96 -2.68
C LEU A 261 -22.59 -20.29 -2.66
N GLY A 262 -23.30 -19.92 -3.73
CA GLY A 262 -24.76 -19.86 -3.78
C GLY A 262 -25.30 -18.52 -3.27
N ARG A 263 -26.42 -18.08 -3.85
CA ARG A 263 -27.04 -16.76 -3.58
C ARG A 263 -27.23 -16.45 -2.10
N THR A 264 -27.79 -17.39 -1.33
CA THR A 264 -28.13 -17.14 0.08
C THR A 264 -26.87 -17.04 0.95
N ARG A 265 -25.83 -17.84 0.69
CA ARG A 265 -24.57 -17.76 1.44
C ARG A 265 -23.79 -16.49 1.10
N ALA A 266 -23.77 -16.07 -0.16
CA ALA A 266 -23.16 -14.80 -0.56
C ALA A 266 -23.88 -13.60 0.10
N ARG A 267 -25.22 -13.62 0.17
CA ARG A 267 -26.01 -12.59 0.85
C ARG A 267 -25.77 -12.55 2.37
N ILE A 268 -25.60 -13.71 3.02
CA ILE A 268 -25.27 -13.80 4.44
C ILE A 268 -23.83 -13.32 4.70
N LEU A 269 -22.88 -13.70 3.85
CA LEU A 269 -21.50 -13.23 3.91
C LEU A 269 -21.44 -11.69 3.83
N ALA A 270 -22.16 -11.09 2.87
CA ALA A 270 -22.27 -9.64 2.72
C ALA A 270 -22.99 -8.97 3.90
N ALA A 271 -24.04 -9.59 4.45
CA ALA A 271 -24.75 -9.04 5.62
C ALA A 271 -23.92 -9.09 6.92
N LEU A 272 -22.90 -9.94 6.98
CA LEU A 272 -21.96 -10.07 8.09
C LEU A 272 -20.77 -9.12 8.04
N ASP A 273 -20.70 -8.25 7.03
CA ASP A 273 -19.72 -7.17 6.96
C ASP A 273 -19.85 -6.20 8.15
N ALA A 274 -21.02 -6.19 8.78
CA ALA A 274 -21.21 -5.74 10.16
C ALA A 274 -21.61 -6.92 11.06
N PRO A 275 -21.09 -7.03 12.30
CA PRO A 275 -21.49 -8.08 13.23
C PRO A 275 -23.01 -8.11 13.46
N ALA A 276 -23.61 -9.30 13.44
CA ALA A 276 -25.05 -9.48 13.54
C ALA A 276 -25.43 -10.81 14.21
N THR A 277 -26.61 -10.84 14.83
CA THR A 277 -27.22 -12.06 15.35
C THR A 277 -27.95 -12.85 14.26
N THR A 278 -28.20 -14.15 14.49
CA THR A 278 -29.01 -14.98 13.57
C THR A 278 -30.39 -14.38 13.28
N GLY A 279 -31.04 -13.81 14.31
CA GLY A 279 -32.36 -13.20 14.18
C GLY A 279 -32.34 -11.92 13.33
N GLU A 280 -31.29 -11.11 13.45
CA GLU A 280 -31.11 -9.93 12.61
C GLU A 280 -30.82 -10.31 11.15
N LEU A 281 -30.00 -11.34 10.91
CA LEU A 281 -29.73 -11.85 9.58
C LEU A 281 -31.00 -12.39 8.90
N ALA A 282 -31.79 -13.20 9.61
CA ALA A 282 -33.05 -13.74 9.12
C ALA A 282 -34.01 -12.62 8.67
N ARG A 283 -34.15 -11.59 9.51
CA ARG A 283 -35.01 -10.43 9.25
C ARG A 283 -34.51 -9.61 8.05
N ARG A 284 -33.22 -9.28 8.01
CA ARG A 284 -32.61 -8.47 6.94
C ARG A 284 -32.70 -9.16 5.57
N LEU A 285 -32.53 -10.49 5.55
CA LEU A 285 -32.44 -11.25 4.31
C LEU A 285 -33.76 -11.90 3.88
N ARG A 286 -34.80 -11.79 4.72
CA ARG A 286 -36.12 -12.43 4.53
C ARG A 286 -36.00 -13.95 4.37
N VAL A 287 -35.22 -14.58 5.24
CA VAL A 287 -35.06 -16.04 5.34
C VAL A 287 -35.46 -16.51 6.74
N SER A 288 -35.72 -17.80 6.91
CA SER A 288 -36.05 -18.36 8.24
C SER A 288 -34.82 -18.34 9.15
N ALA A 289 -35.03 -18.23 10.47
CA ALA A 289 -33.93 -18.29 11.44
C ALA A 289 -33.13 -19.61 11.39
N PRO A 290 -33.77 -20.80 11.20
CA PRO A 290 -33.03 -22.04 10.96
C PRO A 290 -32.15 -21.98 9.71
N SER A 291 -32.65 -21.44 8.59
CA SER A 291 -31.89 -21.31 7.34
C SER A 291 -30.72 -20.33 7.49
N ALA A 292 -30.92 -19.20 8.17
CA ALA A 292 -29.83 -18.28 8.48
C ALA A 292 -28.75 -18.96 9.35
N SER A 293 -29.17 -19.73 10.37
CA SER A 293 -28.25 -20.46 11.26
C SER A 293 -27.45 -21.53 10.52
N GLU A 294 -28.09 -22.26 9.60
CA GLU A 294 -27.45 -23.29 8.77
C GLU A 294 -26.38 -22.66 7.86
N HIS A 295 -26.71 -21.59 7.16
CA HIS A 295 -25.76 -20.91 6.29
C HIS A 295 -24.61 -20.24 7.04
N VAL A 296 -24.88 -19.63 8.20
CA VAL A 296 -23.82 -19.09 9.07
C VAL A 296 -22.91 -20.22 9.59
N SER A 297 -23.48 -21.39 9.89
CA SER A 297 -22.70 -22.57 10.30
C SER A 297 -21.80 -23.05 9.18
N ALA A 298 -22.30 -23.15 7.95
CA ALA A 298 -21.49 -23.50 6.78
C ALA A 298 -20.37 -22.48 6.51
N LEU A 299 -20.64 -21.17 6.64
CA LEU A 299 -19.61 -20.13 6.53
C LEU A 299 -18.57 -20.23 7.65
N ARG A 300 -18.97 -20.65 8.85
CA ARG A 300 -18.06 -20.87 9.98
C ARG A 300 -17.19 -22.11 9.78
N GLU A 301 -17.74 -23.21 9.26
CA GLU A 301 -16.99 -24.42 8.89
C GLU A 301 -15.95 -24.11 7.81
N ALA A 302 -16.29 -23.25 6.84
CA ALA A 302 -15.37 -22.73 5.84
C ALA A 302 -14.39 -21.66 6.38
N SER A 303 -14.39 -21.38 7.69
CA SER A 303 -13.57 -20.34 8.34
C SER A 303 -13.79 -18.92 7.78
N LEU A 304 -14.95 -18.64 7.19
CA LEU A 304 -15.34 -17.31 6.68
C LEU A 304 -16.08 -16.48 7.73
N ALA A 305 -16.74 -17.11 8.69
CA ALA A 305 -17.42 -16.45 9.80
C ALA A 305 -16.95 -17.00 11.15
N ARG A 306 -17.04 -16.18 12.19
CA ARG A 306 -16.84 -16.57 13.60
C ARG A 306 -18.05 -16.17 14.42
N SER A 307 -18.28 -16.89 15.50
CA SER A 307 -19.38 -16.66 16.43
C SER A 307 -18.83 -16.41 17.82
N ARG A 308 -19.33 -15.39 18.51
CA ARG A 308 -19.06 -15.15 19.93
C ARG A 308 -20.38 -14.98 20.65
N ARG A 309 -20.50 -15.61 21.83
CA ARG A 309 -21.64 -15.37 22.71
C ARG A 309 -21.43 -14.04 23.44
N ASP A 310 -22.43 -13.18 23.37
CA ASP A 310 -22.49 -11.90 24.07
C ASP A 310 -23.83 -11.80 24.79
N GLY A 311 -23.77 -11.93 26.13
CA GLY A 311 -24.94 -12.09 26.98
C GLY A 311 -25.82 -13.28 26.55
N GLY A 312 -27.12 -13.00 26.37
CA GLY A 312 -28.12 -13.98 25.94
C GLY A 312 -28.14 -14.25 24.42
N SER A 313 -27.24 -13.64 23.65
CA SER A 313 -27.25 -13.69 22.18
C SER A 313 -25.93 -14.23 21.61
N VAL A 314 -25.98 -14.74 20.38
CA VAL A 314 -24.78 -15.11 19.62
C VAL A 314 -24.59 -14.08 18.52
N ILE A 315 -23.45 -13.41 18.54
CA ILE A 315 -23.04 -12.46 17.51
C ILE A 315 -22.11 -13.17 16.53
N HIS A 316 -22.43 -13.06 15.26
CA HIS A 316 -21.63 -13.55 14.16
C HIS A 316 -20.88 -12.39 13.51
N ALA A 317 -19.64 -12.61 13.12
CA ALA A 317 -18.81 -11.63 12.42
C ALA A 317 -17.92 -12.35 11.40
N LEU A 318 -17.50 -11.65 10.35
CA LEU A 318 -16.55 -12.21 9.40
C LEU A 318 -15.18 -12.47 10.05
N THR A 319 -14.53 -13.55 9.61
CA THR A 319 -13.11 -13.75 9.86
C THR A 319 -12.30 -12.89 8.89
N PRO A 320 -10.97 -12.77 9.07
CA PRO A 320 -10.12 -12.16 8.06
C PRO A 320 -10.25 -12.84 6.69
N LEU A 321 -10.45 -14.16 6.63
CA LEU A 321 -10.69 -14.89 5.38
C LEU A 321 -12.06 -14.57 4.76
N GLY A 322 -13.11 -14.43 5.56
CA GLY A 322 -14.43 -14.03 5.07
C GLY A 322 -14.45 -12.59 4.56
N THR A 323 -13.75 -11.70 5.26
CA THR A 323 -13.54 -10.30 4.86
C THR A 323 -12.75 -10.25 3.55
N ALA A 324 -11.64 -11.00 3.47
CA ALA A 324 -10.85 -11.19 2.27
C ALA A 324 -11.69 -11.69 1.09
N LEU A 325 -12.53 -12.70 1.30
CA LEU A 325 -13.34 -13.26 0.24
C LEU A 325 -14.44 -12.29 -0.22
N LEU A 326 -15.10 -11.60 0.74
CA LEU A 326 -16.14 -10.61 0.48
C LEU A 326 -15.61 -9.38 -0.25
N HIS A 327 -14.37 -8.98 0.00
CA HIS A 327 -13.79 -7.77 -0.59
C HIS A 327 -12.81 -8.07 -1.74
N GLY A 328 -12.51 -9.35 -2.01
CA GLY A 328 -11.59 -9.78 -3.08
C GLY A 328 -10.12 -9.61 -2.73
N GLU A 329 -9.77 -9.74 -1.45
CA GLU A 329 -8.48 -9.37 -0.86
C GLU A 329 -7.85 -10.50 -0.05
N LEU A 330 -7.00 -11.34 -0.62
CA LEU A 330 -6.22 -12.27 0.19
C LEU A 330 -5.27 -11.50 1.14
N ALA A 331 -5.36 -11.73 2.45
CA ALA A 331 -4.31 -11.32 3.39
C ALA A 331 -2.98 -11.90 2.88
N PRO A 332 -1.87 -11.15 2.88
CA PRO A 332 -0.60 -11.68 2.41
C PRO A 332 -0.27 -12.94 3.21
N ALA A 333 -0.16 -14.07 2.51
CA ALA A 333 0.30 -15.31 3.11
C ALA A 333 1.64 -15.02 3.76
N ARG A 334 1.77 -15.29 5.07
CA ARG A 334 3.07 -15.36 5.72
C ARG A 334 3.89 -16.36 4.91
N ARG A 335 4.85 -15.90 4.12
CA ARG A 335 5.91 -16.78 3.65
C ARG A 335 6.59 -17.26 4.92
N ALA A 336 6.36 -18.52 5.28
CA ALA A 336 7.21 -19.21 6.23
C ALA A 336 8.62 -19.10 5.65
N VAL A 337 9.45 -18.26 6.27
CA VAL A 337 10.88 -18.28 6.05
C VAL A 337 11.31 -19.63 6.58
N GLY A 338 11.42 -20.62 5.68
CA GLY A 338 12.07 -21.88 6.01
C GLY A 338 13.47 -21.58 6.52
N PRO A 339 13.98 -22.33 7.51
CA PRO A 339 15.31 -22.07 8.06
C PRO A 339 16.32 -22.13 6.91
N ALA A 340 17.11 -21.07 6.79
CA ALA A 340 18.26 -21.05 5.90
C ALA A 340 19.13 -22.26 6.24
N LEU A 341 19.22 -23.22 5.32
CA LEU A 341 20.18 -24.30 5.41
C LEU A 341 21.56 -23.67 5.35
N SER A 342 22.14 -23.47 6.52
CA SER A 342 23.52 -23.05 6.73
C SER A 342 24.44 -24.03 6.03
N GLY A 343 25.44 -23.48 5.34
CA GLY A 343 26.25 -24.19 4.37
C GLY A 343 26.97 -25.41 4.94
N ARG A 344 26.90 -26.51 4.20
CA ARG A 344 28.00 -27.48 4.15
C ARG A 344 28.75 -27.26 2.85
N ARG A 345 29.93 -26.65 2.98
CA ARG A 345 31.00 -26.74 1.98
C ARG A 345 31.24 -28.22 1.72
N LEU A 346 30.96 -28.70 0.51
CA LEU A 346 31.53 -29.94 0.03
C LEU A 346 32.96 -29.63 -0.41
N THR A 347 33.90 -30.01 0.45
CA THR A 347 35.33 -30.13 0.14
C THR A 347 35.51 -31.05 -1.05
N ALA A 348 36.13 -30.55 -2.11
CA ALA A 348 36.63 -31.36 -3.21
C ALA A 348 37.86 -32.16 -2.74
N VAL A 349 37.87 -33.47 -3.00
CA VAL A 349 39.02 -34.37 -2.90
C VAL A 349 39.07 -35.20 -4.21
N PRO A 350 40.26 -35.51 -4.77
CA PRO A 350 40.45 -35.68 -6.22
C PRO A 350 40.46 -37.14 -6.70
N GLY A 351 40.07 -37.30 -7.97
CA GLY A 351 40.65 -38.22 -8.97
C GLY A 351 40.37 -39.72 -8.87
N SER A 352 39.74 -40.29 -9.90
CA SER A 352 40.21 -41.53 -10.58
C SER A 352 39.36 -41.91 -11.82
N SER A 353 40.03 -41.96 -12.98
CA SER A 353 39.92 -42.95 -14.09
C SER A 353 38.59 -43.26 -14.81
N SER A 354 38.54 -42.84 -16.10
CA SER A 354 38.19 -43.56 -17.38
C SER A 354 36.95 -44.51 -17.49
N PRO A 355 36.44 -44.88 -18.70
CA PRO A 355 36.97 -44.66 -20.07
C PRO A 355 35.95 -44.14 -21.14
N ARG A 356 36.53 -43.78 -22.31
CA ARG A 356 35.92 -43.46 -23.61
C ARG A 356 35.00 -44.55 -24.19
N PRO A 357 34.14 -44.16 -25.16
CA PRO A 357 33.92 -44.93 -26.39
C PRO A 357 34.42 -44.19 -27.67
N PRO A 358 34.66 -44.93 -28.77
CA PRO A 358 35.19 -44.43 -30.06
C PRO A 358 34.05 -43.76 -30.86
N GLY A 359 34.25 -42.92 -31.87
CA GLY A 359 35.34 -42.73 -32.81
C GLY A 359 34.73 -42.66 -34.22
N SER A 360 34.71 -41.48 -34.82
CA SER A 360 34.64 -41.22 -36.28
C SER A 360 34.99 -39.74 -36.45
N GLY A 361 36.17 -39.41 -36.99
CA GLY A 361 36.42 -39.35 -38.44
C GLY A 361 35.60 -38.17 -38.99
N THR A 362 36.13 -37.04 -39.44
CA THR A 362 37.35 -36.82 -40.22
C THR A 362 37.63 -35.31 -40.21
N ALA A 363 38.91 -34.93 -40.14
CA ALA A 363 39.38 -33.54 -40.26
C ALA A 363 39.71 -33.24 -41.75
N PRO A 364 40.46 -32.18 -42.14
CA PRO A 364 40.73 -30.89 -41.50
C PRO A 364 40.80 -29.68 -42.50
N ARG A 365 41.07 -28.48 -41.92
CA ARG A 365 41.96 -27.40 -42.42
C ARG A 365 41.54 -26.56 -43.63
N HIS A 366 41.54 -25.23 -43.45
CA HIS A 366 42.70 -24.37 -43.75
C HIS A 366 42.39 -22.93 -43.30
N SER A 367 43.15 -22.40 -42.34
CA SER A 367 44.19 -21.36 -42.53
C SER A 367 43.66 -19.93 -42.36
N GLY A 368 44.16 -19.22 -41.34
CA GLY A 368 44.15 -17.74 -41.32
C GLY A 368 45.16 -17.15 -42.33
N PRO A 369 45.63 -15.89 -42.20
CA PRO A 369 45.46 -14.95 -41.08
C PRO A 369 45.15 -13.49 -41.46
N ALA A 370 44.88 -12.70 -40.41
CA ALA A 370 45.35 -11.34 -40.10
C ALA A 370 45.50 -10.23 -41.16
N ALA A 371 45.02 -9.06 -40.71
CA ALA A 371 45.65 -7.74 -40.78
C ALA A 371 45.40 -6.83 -42.00
N GLY A 372 44.91 -5.63 -41.68
CA GLY A 372 45.59 -4.41 -42.08
C GLY A 372 44.88 -3.52 -43.09
N GLY A 373 44.51 -2.32 -42.64
CA GLY A 373 44.79 -1.12 -43.43
C GLY A 373 43.60 -0.39 -44.07
N ARG A 374 43.32 0.76 -43.45
CA ARG A 374 42.69 2.00 -43.95
C ARG A 374 41.18 2.10 -43.94
#